data_AF-A0AAD1AEJ1-F1
#
_entry.id   AF-A0AAD1AEJ1-F1
#
_cell.length_a   1.000
_cell.length_b   1.000
_cell.length_c   1.000
_cell.angle_alpha   90.00
_cell.angle_beta   90.00
_cell.angle_gamma   90.00
#
_symmetry.space_group_name_H-M   'P 1'
#
loop_
_entity.id
_entity.type
_entity.pdbx_description
1 polymer ?
#
loop_
_entity_poly.entity_id
_entity_poly.type
_entity_poly.pdbx_seq_one_letter_code
_entity_poly.pdbx_strand_id
1 'polypeptide(L)'
;MHCDGKVVDVGFLITSDEEGDFYTMRAEQVDKKVLGVSGDSGGPVIVPWSDGFGAVGIMQAAGGTASCGTTNHSAVDCGWAVLFSDIYTVSADLGGTLVTG
;
A
#
# COMPACT_ATOMS: atom_id res chain seq x y z
N MET A 1 -6.60 -3.25 -13.86
CA MET A 1 -5.48 -2.35 -13.53
C MET A 1 -5.93 -1.47 -12.37
N HIS A 2 -5.26 -1.57 -11.22
CA HIS A 2 -5.54 -0.76 -10.02
C HIS A 2 -4.94 0.64 -10.18
N CYS A 3 -5.44 1.40 -11.15
CA CYS A 3 -5.01 2.77 -11.41
C CYS A 3 -5.85 3.77 -10.62
N ASP A 4 -5.34 4.99 -10.50
CA ASP A 4 -5.99 6.12 -9.84
C ASP A 4 -6.17 5.92 -8.32
N GLY A 5 -5.19 5.31 -7.68
CA GLY A 5 -5.03 5.38 -6.23
C GLY A 5 -4.50 6.76 -5.82
N LYS A 6 -5.14 7.40 -4.86
CA LYS A 6 -4.71 8.67 -4.26
C LYS A 6 -4.46 8.48 -2.78
N VAL A 7 -3.32 8.96 -2.29
CA VAL A 7 -3.10 9.10 -0.84
C VAL A 7 -4.07 10.16 -0.30
N VAL A 8 -4.90 9.76 0.66
CA VAL A 8 -5.90 10.63 1.30
C VAL A 8 -5.53 10.96 2.74
N ASP A 9 -4.64 10.19 3.35
CA ASP A 9 -4.14 10.41 4.71
C ASP A 9 -2.71 9.89 4.83
N VAL A 10 -1.78 10.75 5.29
CA VAL A 10 -0.34 10.44 5.42
C VAL A 10 0.06 10.07 6.86
N GLY A 11 -0.87 10.16 7.82
CA GLY A 11 -0.63 9.85 9.23
C GLY A 11 -1.81 9.14 9.85
N PHE A 12 -2.46 8.27 9.07
CA PHE A 12 -3.71 7.62 9.45
C PHE A 12 -3.59 6.86 10.77
N LEU A 13 -2.45 6.19 10.98
CA LEU A 13 -2.07 5.58 12.25
C LEU A 13 -0.56 5.69 12.42
N ILE A 14 -0.11 5.95 13.64
CA ILE A 14 1.25 5.57 14.06
C ILE A 14 1.11 4.18 14.66
N THR A 15 1.74 3.18 14.05
CA THR A 15 1.81 1.84 14.62
C THR A 15 3.14 1.73 15.34
N SER A 16 3.09 1.39 16.62
CA SER A 16 4.25 1.04 17.45
C SER A 16 4.14 -0.44 17.75
N ASP A 17 5.10 -1.24 17.30
CA ASP A 17 5.09 -2.70 17.47
C ASP A 17 6.16 -3.20 18.46
N GLU A 18 6.64 -2.31 19.34
CA GLU A 18 7.74 -2.54 20.30
C GLU A 18 9.14 -2.67 19.66
N GLU A 19 9.21 -2.94 18.36
CA GLU A 19 10.44 -2.99 17.56
C GLU A 19 10.72 -1.66 16.82
N GLY A 20 9.68 -0.88 16.50
CA GLY A 20 9.79 0.42 15.84
C GLY A 20 8.48 1.20 15.75
N ASP A 21 8.57 2.44 15.26
CA ASP A 21 7.41 3.32 15.03
C ASP A 21 7.34 3.64 13.52
N PHE A 22 6.28 3.19 12.86
CA PHE A 22 6.07 3.51 11.44
C PHE A 22 4.73 4.19 11.18
N TYR A 23 4.74 5.09 10.20
CA TYR A 23 3.53 5.75 9.73
C TYR A 23 2.76 4.82 8.79
N THR A 24 1.49 4.58 9.13
CA THR A 24 0.52 3.99 8.21
C THR A 24 -0.15 5.11 7.42
N MET A 25 -0.02 5.03 6.10
CA MET A 25 -0.72 5.89 5.15
C MET A 25 -1.96 5.19 4.62
N ARG A 26 -2.95 5.98 4.20
CA ARG A 26 -4.16 5.50 3.54
C ARG A 26 -4.24 6.05 2.12
N ALA A 27 -4.45 5.16 1.17
CA ALA A 27 -4.84 5.51 -0.19
C ALA A 27 -6.22 4.97 -0.55
N GLU A 28 -6.92 5.69 -1.42
CA GLU A 28 -8.24 5.33 -1.93
C GLU A 28 -8.27 5.40 -3.45
N GLN A 29 -9.05 4.51 -4.06
CA GLN A 29 -9.32 4.54 -5.49
C GLN A 29 -10.36 5.61 -5.79
N VAL A 30 -10.08 6.48 -6.77
CA VAL A 30 -10.92 7.64 -7.11
C VAL A 30 -12.38 7.29 -7.41
N ASP A 31 -12.63 6.16 -8.06
CA ASP A 31 -13.97 5.65 -8.46
C ASP A 31 -14.47 4.47 -7.59
N LYS A 32 -13.82 4.21 -6.45
CA LYS A 32 -14.08 3.05 -5.59
C LYS A 32 -13.98 1.68 -6.30
N LYS A 33 -13.17 1.60 -7.36
CA LYS A 33 -12.73 0.34 -7.97
C LYS A 33 -11.69 -0.32 -7.07
N VAL A 34 -11.33 -1.57 -7.40
CA VAL A 34 -10.33 -2.30 -6.62
C VAL A 34 -9.00 -1.56 -6.64
N LEU A 35 -8.38 -1.43 -5.47
CA LEU A 35 -7.04 -0.92 -5.24
C LEU A 35 -6.14 -1.92 -4.49
N GLY A 36 -6.73 -2.84 -3.73
CA GLY A 36 -6.02 -3.94 -3.10
C GLY A 36 -6.93 -5.15 -2.90
N VAL A 37 -6.31 -6.32 -2.76
CA VAL A 37 -6.97 -7.62 -2.63
C VAL A 37 -6.42 -8.35 -1.40
N SER A 38 -7.24 -9.17 -0.74
CA SER A 38 -6.74 -10.08 0.30
C SER A 38 -5.62 -10.97 -0.25
N GLY A 39 -4.46 -10.91 0.40
CA GLY A 39 -3.23 -11.57 -0.04
C GLY A 39 -2.15 -10.61 -0.57
N ASP A 40 -2.49 -9.35 -0.87
CA ASP A 40 -1.51 -8.34 -1.29
C ASP A 40 -0.68 -7.79 -0.12
N SER A 41 -1.04 -8.12 1.14
CA SER A 41 -0.28 -7.73 2.34
C SER A 41 1.19 -8.16 2.24
N GLY A 42 2.10 -7.26 2.60
CA GLY A 42 3.55 -7.41 2.41
C GLY A 42 4.03 -7.04 0.99
N GLY A 43 3.13 -6.83 0.04
CA GLY A 43 3.46 -6.38 -1.31
C GLY A 43 3.97 -4.93 -1.35
N PRO A 44 4.79 -4.58 -2.36
CA PRO A 44 5.33 -3.24 -2.49
C PRO A 44 4.26 -2.26 -3.00
N VAL A 45 4.28 -1.04 -2.44
CA VAL A 45 3.56 0.12 -3.01
C VAL A 45 4.57 0.96 -3.79
N ILE A 46 4.29 1.13 -5.08
CA ILE A 46 5.19 1.79 -6.03
C ILE A 46 4.44 2.92 -6.72
N VAL A 47 5.07 4.08 -6.83
CA VAL A 47 4.55 5.23 -7.59
C VAL A 47 5.39 5.47 -8.85
N PRO A 48 4.76 5.82 -9.98
CA PRO A 48 5.50 6.30 -11.14
C PRO A 48 6.08 7.70 -10.85
N TRP A 49 7.34 7.90 -11.19
CA TRP A 49 8.04 9.19 -11.20
C TRP A 49 8.41 9.60 -12.63
N SER A 50 8.85 10.83 -12.82
CA SER A 50 9.24 11.36 -14.14
C SER A 50 10.38 10.57 -14.81
N ASP A 51 11.18 9.87 -14.01
CA ASP A 51 12.40 9.16 -14.39
C ASP A 51 12.38 7.67 -14.01
N GLY A 52 11.22 7.11 -13.62
CA GLY A 52 11.10 5.70 -13.29
C GLY A 52 10.02 5.41 -12.26
N PHE A 53 10.38 4.65 -11.23
CA PHE A 53 9.46 4.19 -10.19
C PHE A 53 10.07 4.38 -8.80
N GLY A 54 9.25 4.84 -7.86
CA GLY A 54 9.60 4.99 -6.46
C GLY A 54 8.86 3.98 -5.59
N ALA A 55 9.60 3.20 -4.80
CA ALA A 55 8.99 2.49 -3.69
C ALA A 55 8.58 3.50 -2.61
N VAL A 56 7.33 3.44 -2.16
CA VAL A 56 6.79 4.36 -1.14
C VAL A 56 6.25 3.64 0.08
N GLY A 57 6.05 2.32 0.00
CA GLY A 57 5.57 1.59 1.16
C GLY A 57 5.41 0.10 0.96
N ILE A 58 4.90 -0.53 2.02
CA ILE A 58 4.56 -1.94 2.07
C ILE A 58 3.08 -2.05 2.45
N MET A 59 2.29 -2.76 1.65
CA MET A 59 0.86 -2.88 1.88
C MET A 59 0.59 -3.66 3.17
N GLN A 60 -0.27 -3.13 4.03
CA GLN A 60 -0.67 -3.77 5.27
C GLN A 60 -2.03 -4.45 5.11
N ALA A 61 -2.99 -3.71 4.54
CA ALA A 61 -4.36 -4.17 4.43
C ALA A 61 -5.10 -3.51 3.27
N ALA A 62 -6.14 -4.19 2.79
CA ALA A 62 -7.17 -3.62 1.93
C ALA A 62 -8.44 -3.35 2.76
N GLY A 63 -9.15 -2.27 2.45
CA GLY A 63 -10.34 -1.83 3.16
C GLY A 63 -11.41 -1.27 2.22
N GLY A 64 -12.64 -1.19 2.73
CA GLY A 64 -13.82 -0.92 1.92
C GLY A 64 -14.17 -2.11 1.02
N THR A 65 -15.41 -2.22 0.57
CA THR A 65 -15.82 -3.34 -0.32
C THR A 65 -15.88 -2.88 -1.76
N ALA A 66 -15.11 -3.53 -2.64
CA ALA A 66 -15.12 -3.35 -4.08
C ALA A 66 -15.43 -4.68 -4.80
N SER A 67 -16.01 -4.61 -6.00
CA SER A 67 -16.17 -5.81 -6.83
C SER A 67 -14.81 -6.23 -7.39
N CYS A 68 -14.37 -7.44 -7.08
CA CYS A 68 -13.07 -7.98 -7.52
C CYS A 68 -12.90 -8.04 -9.05
N GLY A 69 -14.00 -8.05 -9.82
CA GLY A 69 -13.94 -8.31 -11.25
C GLY A 69 -13.33 -9.69 -11.54
N THR A 70 -12.65 -9.83 -12.68
CA THR A 70 -11.90 -11.03 -13.04
C THR A 70 -10.43 -10.85 -12.68
N THR A 71 -10.00 -11.44 -11.57
CA THR A 71 -8.59 -11.54 -11.18
C THR A 71 -8.00 -12.86 -11.68
N ASN A 72 -6.67 -12.94 -11.86
CA ASN A 72 -5.98 -14.17 -12.30
C ASN A 72 -6.12 -15.34 -11.29
N HIS A 73 -6.45 -15.02 -10.04
CA HIS A 73 -6.79 -15.96 -8.97
C HIS A 73 -8.15 -15.57 -8.39
N SER A 74 -8.91 -16.51 -7.84
CA SER A 74 -10.19 -16.19 -7.19
C SER A 74 -9.95 -15.30 -5.97
N ALA A 75 -10.15 -13.99 -6.12
CA ALA A 75 -10.12 -13.04 -5.03
C ALA A 75 -11.50 -13.02 -4.38
N VAL A 76 -11.56 -13.31 -3.08
CA VAL A 76 -12.80 -13.30 -2.30
C VAL A 76 -13.08 -11.94 -1.69
N ASP A 77 -12.03 -11.16 -1.41
CA ASP A 77 -12.14 -9.85 -0.75
C ASP A 77 -11.29 -8.83 -1.49
N CYS A 78 -11.96 -7.83 -2.06
CA CYS A 78 -11.32 -6.71 -2.74
C CYS A 78 -11.73 -5.40 -2.10
N GLY A 79 -10.74 -4.55 -1.89
CA GLY A 79 -10.91 -3.23 -1.29
C GLY A 79 -10.63 -2.11 -2.27
N TRP A 80 -11.38 -1.01 -2.11
CA TRP A 80 -11.13 0.24 -2.82
C TRP A 80 -10.20 1.19 -2.05
N ALA A 81 -9.88 0.86 -0.80
CA ALA A 81 -8.87 1.55 -0.02
C ALA A 81 -7.76 0.57 0.36
N VAL A 82 -6.56 1.10 0.56
CA VAL A 82 -5.42 0.35 1.09
C VAL A 82 -4.76 1.14 2.21
N LEU A 83 -4.22 0.41 3.18
CA LEU A 83 -3.31 0.90 4.19
C LEU A 83 -1.92 0.38 3.87
N PHE A 84 -0.90 1.25 3.96
CA PHE A 84 0.49 0.86 3.74
C PHE A 84 1.42 1.58 4.69
N SER A 85 2.47 0.90 5.14
CA SER A 85 3.53 1.47 5.95
C SER A 85 4.48 2.26 5.06
N ASP A 86 4.92 3.43 5.51
CA ASP A 86 5.95 4.21 4.82
C ASP A 86 7.28 3.44 4.74
N ILE A 87 7.83 3.30 3.53
CA ILE A 87 9.07 2.55 3.33
C ILE A 87 10.27 3.25 3.98
N TYR A 88 10.24 4.59 4.09
CA TYR A 88 11.34 5.33 4.67
C TYR A 88 11.48 5.01 6.16
N THR A 89 10.40 5.10 6.94
CA THR A 89 10.43 4.72 8.37
C THR A 89 10.77 3.26 8.56
N VAL A 90 10.21 2.35 7.75
CA VAL A 90 10.53 0.91 7.84
C VAL A 90 12.02 0.65 7.58
N SER A 91 12.60 1.29 6.55
CA SER A 91 14.02 1.11 6.22
C SER A 91 14.95 1.68 7.29
N ALA A 92 14.57 2.81 7.90
CA ALA A 92 15.33 3.45 8.97
C ALA A 92 15.36 2.57 10.23
N ASP A 93 14.22 2.03 10.63
CA ASP A 93 14.11 1.19 11.83
C ASP A 93 14.81 -0.17 11.66
N LEU A 94 14.66 -0.79 10.49
CA LEU A 94 15.30 -2.09 10.21
C LEU A 94 16.78 -1.99 9.81
N GLY A 95 17.34 -0.77 9.68
CA GLY A 95 18.71 -0.55 9.21
C GLY A 95 18.94 -1.02 7.76
N GLY A 96 17.88 -1.06 6.95
CA GLY A 96 17.89 -1.55 5.58
C GLY A 96 18.11 -0.43 4.56
N THR A 97 18.53 -0.78 3.35
CA THR A 97 18.58 0.14 2.20
C THR A 97 17.91 -0.51 1.01
N LEU A 98 17.13 0.26 0.25
CA LEU A 98 16.52 -0.23 -0.99
C LEU A 98 17.58 -0.59 -2.02
N VAL A 99 17.47 -1.79 -2.59
CA VAL A 99 18.26 -2.17 -3.77
C VAL A 99 17.64 -1.51 -4.99
N THR A 100 18.43 -0.76 -5.74
CA THR A 100 18.02 -0.01 -6.94
C THR A 100 18.81 -0.45 -8.16
N GLY A 101 18.34 -0.12 -9.36
CA GLY A 101 18.94 -0.51 -10.65
C GLY A 101 18.74 0.54 -11.73
#